data_AF-A0A661D838-F1
#
_entry.id   AF-A0A661D838-F1
#
_cell.length_a   1.000
_cell.length_b   1.000
_cell.length_c   1.000
_cell.angle_alpha   90.00
_cell.angle_beta   90.00
_cell.angle_gamma   90.00
#
_symmetry.space_group_name_H-M   'P 1'
#
loop_
_entity.id
_entity.type
_entity.pdbx_description
1 polymer ?
#
loop_
_entity_poly.entity_id
_entity_poly.type
_entity_poly.pdbx_seq_one_letter_code
_entity_poly.pdbx_strand_id
1 'polypeptide(L)' 'MIGRLRGIILEKQAPDIVLDVQGVGYEVAAPMSTFFNLPAIDEEVTLFTHLIVREDAQLLYG' A
#
# COMPACT_ATOMS: atom_id res chain seq x y z
N MET A 1 4.08 -2.80 -14.20
CA MET A 1 5.08 -2.42 -13.18
C MET A 1 4.51 -1.24 -12.41
N ILE A 2 4.30 -1.39 -11.10
CA ILE A 2 3.82 -0.30 -10.23
C ILE A 2 4.99 0.04 -9.29
N GLY A 3 5.60 1.22 -9.50
CA GLY A 3 6.78 1.67 -8.73
C GLY A 3 6.46 2.69 -7.64
N ARG A 4 5.26 3.28 -7.67
CA ARG A 4 4.80 4.28 -6.72
C ARG A 4 3.29 4.33 -6.73
N LEU A 5 2.68 4.40 -5.55
CA LEU A 5 1.26 4.70 -5.36
C LEU A 5 1.11 5.97 -4.54
N ARG A 6 0.10 6.77 -4.89
CA ARG A 6 -0.32 7.96 -4.14
C ARG A 6 -1.82 7.88 -3.98
N GLY A 7 -2.30 7.89 -2.74
CA GLY A 7 -3.71 7.66 -2.44
C GLY A 7 -4.02 7.89 -0.97
N ILE A 8 -5.28 7.63 -0.60
CA ILE A 8 -5.78 7.77 0.77
C ILE A 8 -5.71 6.42 1.49
N ILE A 9 -5.27 6.42 2.74
CA ILE A 9 -5.28 5.19 3.56
C ILE A 9 -6.71 4.88 3.97
N LEU A 10 -7.29 3.80 3.45
CA LEU A 10 -8.61 3.31 3.86
C LEU A 10 -8.54 2.45 5.11
N GLU A 11 -7.51 1.60 5.21
CA GLU A 11 -7.37 0.64 6.30
C GLU A 11 -5.90 0.37 6.61
N LYS A 12 -5.61 0.11 7.89
CA LYS A 12 -4.30 -0.32 8.39
C LYS A 12 -4.44 -1.57 9.24
N GLN A 13 -3.97 -2.71 8.75
CA GLN A 13 -3.87 -3.96 9.50
C GLN A 13 -2.51 -4.60 9.28
N ALA A 14 -1.52 -4.27 10.11
CA ALA A 14 -0.16 -4.75 9.91
C ALA A 14 -0.08 -6.28 9.71
N PRO A 15 0.58 -6.76 8.65
CA PRO A 15 1.49 -6.02 7.76
C PRO A 15 0.84 -5.34 6.53
N ASP A 16 -0.48 -5.37 6.39
CA ASP A 16 -1.21 -4.95 5.20
C ASP A 16 -1.90 -3.58 5.36
N ILE A 17 -1.93 -2.81 4.26
CA ILE A 17 -2.53 -1.48 4.18
C ILE A 17 -3.38 -1.43 2.92
N VAL A 18 -4.56 -0.82 3.01
CA VAL A 18 -5.40 -0.57 1.83
C VAL A 18 -5.35 0.89 1.46
N LEU A 19 -4.97 1.17 0.21
CA LEU A 19 -4.87 2.51 -0.36
C LEU A 19 -5.95 2.73 -1.42
N ASP A 20 -6.76 3.77 -1.27
CA ASP A 20 -7.61 4.25 -2.35
C ASP A 20 -6.80 5.15 -3.29
N VAL A 21 -6.62 4.69 -4.52
CA VAL A 21 -6.05 5.47 -5.61
C VAL A 21 -7.13 5.69 -6.66
N GLN A 22 -7.81 6.84 -6.58
CA GLN A 22 -8.84 7.28 -7.53
C GLN A 22 -9.99 6.27 -7.71
N GLY A 23 -10.44 5.66 -6.62
CA GLY A 23 -11.53 4.68 -6.59
C GLY A 23 -11.08 3.22 -6.73
N VAL A 24 -9.76 2.96 -6.76
CA VAL A 24 -9.20 1.60 -6.80
C VAL A 24 -8.46 1.32 -5.50
N GLY A 25 -8.92 0.32 -4.75
CA GLY A 25 -8.28 -0.15 -3.52
C GLY A 25 -7.08 -1.05 -3.83
N TYR A 26 -5.88 -0.59 -3.50
CA TYR A 26 -4.65 -1.37 -3.58
C TYR A 26 -4.26 -1.88 -2.20
N GLU A 27 -4.10 -3.19 -2.08
CA GLU A 27 -3.52 -3.82 -0.90
C GLU A 27 -2.00 -3.83 -1.02
N VAL A 28 -1.32 -3.26 -0.03
CA VAL A 28 0.14 -3.12 0.02
C VAL A 28 0.65 -3.64 1.36
N ALA A 29 1.52 -4.65 1.29
CA ALA A 29 2.22 -5.16 2.45
C ALA A 29 3.44 -4.29 2.76
N ALA A 30 3.60 -3.85 4.01
CA ALA A 30 4.72 -3.02 4.43
C ALA A 30 5.33 -3.51 5.76
N PRO A 31 6.65 -3.35 5.97
CA PRO A 31 7.28 -3.70 7.23
C PRO A 31 6.83 -2.75 8.35
N MET A 32 6.93 -3.21 9.61
CA MET A 32 6.54 -2.41 10.78
C MET A 32 7.22 -1.03 10.85
N SER A 33 8.47 -0.92 10.37
CA SER A 33 9.19 0.35 10.27
C SER A 33 8.50 1.38 9.37
N THR A 34 7.84 0.93 8.30
CA THR A 34 7.06 1.79 7.42
C THR A 34 5.76 2.21 8.11
N PHE A 35 5.08 1.27 8.79
CA PHE A 35 3.84 1.54 9.52
C PHE A 35 3.94 2.67 10.54
N PHE A 36 5.06 2.76 11.26
CA PHE A 36 5.29 3.84 12.22
C PHE A 36 5.37 5.23 11.59
N ASN A 37 5.70 5.32 10.30
CA ASN A 37 5.78 6.57 9.55
C ASN A 37 4.52 6.87 8.73
N LEU A 38 3.51 5.99 8.73
CA LEU A 38 2.30 6.21 7.96
C LEU A 38 1.38 7.25 8.64
N PRO A 39 0.81 8.19 7.86
CA PRO A 39 -0.21 9.14 8.35
C PRO A 39 -1.50 8.42 8.75
N ALA A 40 -2.46 9.08 9.40
CA ALA A 40 -3.68 8.42 9.89
C ALA A 40 -4.54 7.79 8.76
N ILE A 41 -5.54 6.99 9.14
CA ILE A 41 -6.61 6.57 8.21
C ILE A 41 -7.31 7.85 7.71
N ASP A 42 -7.77 7.83 6.46
CA ASP A 42 -8.33 8.97 5.71
C ASP A 42 -7.34 10.09 5.35
N GLU A 43 -6.03 9.89 5.56
CA GLU A 43 -4.99 10.80 5.10
C GLU A 43 -4.29 10.29 3.83
N GLU A 44 -3.78 11.24 3.03
CA GLU A 44 -3.04 10.96 1.81
C GLU A 44 -1.60 10.50 2.13
N VAL A 45 -1.14 9.45 1.45
CA VAL A 45 0.23 8.96 1.53
C VAL A 45 0.78 8.66 0.13
N THR A 46 2.10 8.76 0.00
CA THR A 46 2.82 8.23 -1.16
C THR A 46 3.70 7.08 -0.70
N LEU A 47 3.56 5.92 -1.32
CA LEU A 47 4.43 4.76 -1.11
C LEU A 47 5.21 4.43 -2.37
N PHE A 48 6.48 4.08 -2.22
CA PHE A 48 7.23 3.39 -3.25
C PHE A 48 6.86 1.92 -3.18
N THR A 49 6.58 1.31 -4.33
CA THR A 49 6.08 -0.06 -4.36
C THR A 49 6.97 -0.97 -5.19
N HIS A 50 7.04 -2.23 -4.78
CA HIS A 50 7.59 -3.30 -5.58
C HIS A 50 6.50 -4.32 -5.89
N LEU A 51 6.13 -4.42 -7.17
CA LEU A 51 5.16 -5.38 -7.66
C LEU A 51 5.85 -6.72 -7.93
N ILE A 52 5.45 -7.77 -7.21
CA ILE A 52 5.84 -9.15 -7.47
C ILE A 52 4.69 -9.83 -8.21
N VAL A 53 4.97 -10.31 -9.42
CA VAL A 53 4.02 -11.11 -10.21
C VAL A 53 4.48 -12.56 -10.17
N ARG A 54 3.60 -13.43 -9.69
CA ARG A 54 3.75 -14.89 -9.67
C ARG A 54 2.70 -15.51 -10.59
N GLU A 55 2.71 -16.83 -10.75
CA GLU A 55 1.72 -17.54 -11.56
C GLU A 55 0.30 -17.47 -11.00
N ASP A 56 0.18 -17.33 -9.68
CA ASP A 56 -1.06 -17.41 -8.90
C ASP A 56 -1.44 -16.10 -8.19
N ALA A 57 -0.54 -15.11 -8.17
CA ALA A 57 -0.72 -13.88 -7.40
C ALA A 57 0.00 -12.66 -7.98
N GLN A 58 -0.57 -11.49 -7.69
CA GLN A 58 0.08 -10.19 -7.86
C GLN A 58 0.14 -9.51 -6.49
N LEU A 59 1.35 -9.27 -5.99
CA LEU A 59 1.58 -8.75 -4.65
C LEU A 59 2.31 -7.42 -4.72
N LEU A 60 1.88 -6.45 -3.92
CA LEU A 60 2.53 -5.15 -3.79
C LEU A 60 3.18 -5.03 -2.41
N TYR A 61 4.45 -4.64 -2.40
CA TYR A 61 5.20 -4.33 -1.20
C TYR A 61 5.59 -2.85 -1.16
N GLY A 62 5.52 -2.20 0.01
CA GLY A 62 5.86 -0.78 0.17
C GLY A 62 6.51 -0.42 1.50
#